data_AF-A0A954YJC3-F1
#
_entry.id   AF-A0A954YJC3-F1
#
_cell.length_a   1.000
_cell.length_b   1.000
_cell.length_c   1.000
_cell.angle_alpha   90.00
_cell.angle_beta   90.00
_cell.angle_gamma   90.00
#
_symmetry.space_group_name_H-M   'P 1'
#
loop_
_entity.id
_entity.type
_entity.pdbx_description
1 polymer ?
#
loop_
_entity_poly.entity_id
_entity_poly.type
_entity_poly.pdbx_seq_one_letter_code
_entity_poly.pdbx_strand_id
1 'polypeptide(L)'
;MNAPEGGVVDLVNGIIADAATRRASDVHIDPGDNDVRVAFRIDGVLQENQRLPLIIGPNVVARLKVMAGLLTYRSDIPQEGAIPAKSSGVDTDVRVATLPTIAGERVVLRLMANTARFFKLDDLGHSPARVERLRHILASPLGLFLVVGPAGSGKTTTLAAMLSHIAKTRPGVSILSVEDPVEIRIPGVTQVEL
;
A
#
# COMPACT_ATOMS: atom_id res chain seq x y z
N MET A 1 33.15 15.21 0.70
CA MET A 1 31.80 14.95 0.13
C MET A 1 30.83 15.09 1.28
N ASN A 2 30.09 16.20 1.31
CA ASN A 2 29.20 16.54 2.41
C ASN A 2 28.04 15.56 2.43
N ALA A 3 27.86 14.85 3.54
CA ALA A 3 26.63 14.14 3.82
C ALA A 3 25.48 15.15 3.75
N PRO A 4 24.33 14.79 3.15
CA PRO A 4 23.17 15.67 3.15
C PRO A 4 22.84 16.04 4.61
N GLU A 5 22.52 17.31 4.86
CA GLU A 5 22.24 17.88 6.20
C GLU A 5 21.04 17.26 6.93
N GLY A 6 20.38 16.24 6.34
CA GLY A 6 19.34 15.43 6.97
C GLY A 6 19.90 14.11 7.49
N GLY A 7 19.63 13.79 8.75
CA GLY A 7 20.09 12.54 9.37
C GLY A 7 19.41 11.31 8.77
N VAL A 8 19.79 10.11 9.25
CA VAL A 8 19.13 8.85 8.83
C VAL A 8 17.61 8.87 9.06
N VAL A 9 17.15 9.66 10.03
CA VAL A 9 15.74 9.90 10.32
C VAL A 9 15.03 10.56 9.15
N ASP A 10 15.59 11.66 8.62
CA ASP A 10 15.00 12.40 7.51
C ASP A 10 15.01 11.58 6.22
N LEU A 11 16.08 10.81 6.00
CA LEU A 11 16.18 9.88 4.88
C LEU A 11 15.05 8.83 4.93
N VAL A 12 14.86 8.15 6.06
CA VAL A 12 13.82 7.12 6.20
C VAL A 12 12.43 7.73 6.06
N ASN A 13 12.17 8.86 6.71
CA ASN A 13 10.89 9.56 6.59
C ASN A 13 10.63 10.00 5.15
N GLY A 14 11.65 10.52 4.46
CA GLY A 14 11.58 10.92 3.05
C GLY A 14 11.28 9.74 2.12
N ILE A 15 11.91 8.57 2.33
CA ILE A 15 11.62 7.36 1.56
C ILE A 15 10.16 6.93 1.72
N ILE A 16 9.64 6.89 2.95
CA ILE A 16 8.25 6.50 3.23
C ILE A 16 7.26 7.51 2.61
N ALA A 17 7.54 8.81 2.76
CA ALA A 17 6.70 9.87 2.22
C ALA A 17 6.69 9.88 0.68
N ASP A 18 7.84 9.67 0.03
CA ASP A 18 7.95 9.56 -1.43
C ASP A 18 7.19 8.33 -1.93
N ALA A 19 7.37 7.17 -1.28
CA ALA A 19 6.63 5.96 -1.60
C ALA A 19 5.11 6.17 -1.52
N ALA A 20 4.62 6.82 -0.47
CA ALA A 20 3.20 7.16 -0.33
C ALA A 20 2.72 8.15 -1.39
N THR A 21 3.50 9.19 -1.69
CA THR A 21 3.19 10.19 -2.72
C THR A 21 3.05 9.54 -4.09
N ARG A 22 3.94 8.60 -4.39
CA ARG A 22 3.96 7.81 -5.63
C ARG A 22 3.00 6.61 -5.61
N ARG A 23 2.21 6.45 -4.55
CA ARG A 23 1.22 5.37 -4.36
C ARG A 23 1.83 3.97 -4.53
N ALA A 24 3.06 3.78 -4.03
CA ALA A 24 3.70 2.49 -4.02
C ALA A 24 3.00 1.52 -3.04
N SER A 25 2.82 0.26 -3.42
CA SER A 25 2.30 -0.79 -2.52
C SER A 25 3.38 -1.28 -1.56
N ASP A 26 4.63 -1.36 -2.04
CA ASP A 26 5.75 -1.86 -1.27
C ASP A 26 7.01 -0.99 -1.51
N VAL A 27 7.82 -0.83 -0.48
CA VAL A 27 9.19 -0.31 -0.54
C VAL A 27 10.14 -1.44 -0.21
N HIS A 28 11.08 -1.70 -1.11
CA HIS A 28 12.14 -2.67 -0.94
C HIS A 28 13.45 -1.94 -0.65
N ILE A 29 14.13 -2.32 0.42
CA ILE A 29 15.45 -1.83 0.82
C ILE A 29 16.36 -3.05 0.87
N ASP A 30 17.15 -3.22 -0.18
CA ASP A 30 17.91 -4.43 -0.46
C ASP A 30 19.41 -4.12 -0.41
N PRO A 31 20.16 -4.64 0.58
CA PRO A 31 21.61 -4.51 0.58
C PRO A 31 22.20 -5.37 -0.55
N GLY A 32 23.06 -4.76 -1.37
CA GLY A 32 23.90 -5.43 -2.35
C GLY A 32 25.38 -5.30 -1.97
N ASP A 33 26.25 -5.76 -2.87
CA ASP A 33 27.69 -5.82 -2.59
C ASP A 33 28.34 -4.43 -2.47
N ASN A 34 27.82 -3.44 -3.20
CA ASN A 34 28.43 -2.09 -3.30
C ASN A 34 27.51 -0.96 -2.80
N ASP A 35 26.20 -1.18 -2.82
CA ASP A 35 25.19 -0.19 -2.47
C ASP A 35 23.96 -0.87 -1.84
N VAL A 36 23.10 -0.06 -1.24
CA VAL A 36 21.76 -0.49 -0.82
C VAL A 36 20.76 0.05 -1.82
N ARG A 37 20.07 -0.86 -2.50
CA ARG A 37 19.05 -0.53 -3.49
C ARG A 37 17.73 -0.22 -2.78
N VAL A 38 17.11 0.91 -3.14
CA VAL A 38 15.76 1.26 -2.72
C VAL A 38 14.85 1.24 -3.93
N ALA A 39 13.84 0.38 -3.93
CA ALA A 39 12.91 0.21 -5.04
C ALA A 39 11.45 0.23 -4.56
N PHE A 40 10.57 0.81 -5.37
CA PHE A 40 9.14 0.92 -5.08
C PHE A 40 8.36 -0.01 -5.99
N ARG A 41 7.40 -0.73 -5.44
CA ARG A 41 6.40 -1.44 -6.25
C ARG A 41 5.27 -0.48 -6.55
N ILE A 42 5.15 -0.05 -7.80
CA ILE A 42 4.08 0.83 -8.29
C ILE A 42 3.33 0.07 -9.37
N ASP A 43 2.01 -0.04 -9.22
CA ASP A 43 1.12 -0.79 -10.12
C ASP A 43 1.63 -2.22 -10.38
N GLY A 44 2.13 -2.88 -9.33
CA GLY A 44 2.66 -4.25 -9.38
C GLY A 44 4.10 -4.37 -9.89
N VAL A 45 4.67 -3.32 -10.48
CA VAL A 45 6.02 -3.32 -11.06
C VAL A 45 7.03 -2.73 -10.09
N LEU A 46 8.15 -3.43 -9.87
CA LEU A 46 9.24 -2.93 -9.04
C LEU A 46 10.11 -1.96 -9.86
N GLN A 47 10.17 -0.70 -9.42
CA GLN A 47 10.94 0.37 -10.04
C GLN A 47 12.04 0.82 -9.08
N GLU A 48 13.28 0.84 -9.53
CA GLU A 48 14.38 1.37 -8.73
C GLU A 48 14.20 2.88 -8.54
N ASN A 49 14.23 3.33 -7.29
CA ASN A 49 14.06 4.74 -6.95
C ASN A 49 15.42 5.42 -6.72
N GLN A 50 16.24 4.83 -5.86
CA GLN A 50 17.54 5.39 -5.48
C GLN A 50 18.48 4.28 -4.99
N ARG A 51 19.78 4.60 -4.95
CA ARG A 51 20.82 3.79 -4.33
C ARG A 51 21.44 4.55 -3.18
N LEU A 52 21.63 3.88 -2.05
CA LEU A 52 22.25 4.43 -0.86
C LEU A 52 23.66 3.86 -0.71
N PRO A 53 24.62 4.65 -0.19
CA PRO A 53 25.93 4.12 0.19
C PRO A 53 25.80 2.99 1.21
N LEU A 54 26.57 1.90 1.03
CA LEU A 54 26.52 0.71 1.88
C LEU A 54 26.69 1.03 3.38
N ILE A 55 27.53 2.02 3.69
CA ILE A 55 27.79 2.49 5.07
C ILE A 55 26.54 3.00 5.80
N ILE A 56 25.51 3.45 5.08
CA ILE A 56 24.27 3.98 5.66
C ILE A 56 23.22 2.87 5.89
N GLY A 57 23.34 1.74 5.17
CA GLY A 57 22.39 0.62 5.23
C GLY A 57 22.03 0.16 6.65
N PRO A 58 23.00 -0.18 7.51
CA PRO A 58 22.72 -0.61 8.88
C PRO A 58 21.93 0.41 9.70
N ASN A 59 22.20 1.71 9.52
CA ASN A 59 21.50 2.78 10.22
C ASN A 59 20.05 2.90 9.75
N VAL A 60 19.78 2.70 8.46
CA VAL A 60 18.43 2.68 7.88
C VAL A 60 17.62 1.52 8.46
N VAL A 61 18.20 0.31 8.48
CA VAL A 61 17.55 -0.88 9.06
C VAL A 61 17.27 -0.67 10.55
N ALA A 62 18.24 -0.18 11.31
CA ALA A 62 18.07 0.09 12.73
C ALA A 62 16.95 1.11 12.99
N ARG A 63 16.88 2.18 12.20
CA ARG A 63 15.80 3.18 12.30
C ARG A 63 14.43 2.56 12.03
N LEU A 64 14.29 1.75 10.99
CA LEU A 64 13.04 1.06 10.67
C LEU A 64 12.62 0.08 11.76
N LYS A 65 13.59 -0.66 12.34
CA LYS A 65 13.34 -1.53 13.49
C LYS A 65 12.82 -0.76 14.70
N VAL A 66 13.44 0.38 15.05
CA VAL A 66 12.96 1.23 16.14
C VAL A 66 11.52 1.70 15.88
N MET A 67 11.23 2.16 14.66
CA MET A 67 9.89 2.64 14.28
C MET A 67 8.83 1.54 14.34
N ALA A 68 9.21 0.28 14.10
CA ALA A 68 8.33 -0.89 14.09
C ALA A 68 8.34 -1.70 15.40
N GLY A 69 9.08 -1.26 16.44
CA GLY A 69 9.18 -1.97 17.72
C GLY A 69 9.97 -3.28 17.66
N LEU A 70 10.87 -3.43 16.69
CA LEU A 70 11.68 -4.64 16.48
C LEU A 70 13.01 -4.60 17.26
N LEU A 71 13.63 -5.76 17.43
CA LEU A 71 14.90 -5.91 18.16
C LEU A 71 16.07 -5.44 17.28
N THR A 72 16.60 -4.26 17.55
CA THR A 72 17.74 -3.66 16.80
C THR A 72 19.04 -4.45 16.93
N TYR A 73 19.22 -5.17 18.02
CA TYR A 73 20.41 -5.98 18.29
C TYR A 73 20.35 -7.38 17.66
N ARG A 74 19.21 -7.80 17.11
CA ARG A 74 19.07 -9.07 16.38
C ARG A 74 19.07 -8.80 14.88
N SER A 75 20.04 -9.34 14.15
CA SER A 75 20.12 -9.27 12.69
C SER A 75 20.30 -10.64 12.02
N ASP A 76 20.16 -11.69 12.83
CA ASP A 76 20.35 -13.11 12.49
C ASP A 76 19.03 -13.86 12.28
N ILE A 77 17.90 -13.22 12.58
CA ILE A 77 16.56 -13.79 12.42
C ILE A 77 15.64 -12.84 11.64
N PRO A 78 14.67 -13.38 10.87
CA PRO A 78 13.59 -12.58 10.32
C PRO A 78 12.76 -11.93 11.44
N GLN A 79 12.28 -10.72 11.19
CA GLN A 79 11.42 -9.99 12.13
C GLN A 79 10.28 -9.30 11.39
N GLU A 80 9.10 -9.25 12.01
CA GLU A 80 7.92 -8.58 11.47
C GLU A 80 7.30 -7.66 12.51
N GLY A 81 6.77 -6.52 12.05
CA GLY A 81 6.11 -5.54 12.88
C GLY A 81 5.35 -4.51 12.04
N ALA A 82 4.94 -3.42 12.69
CA ALA A 82 4.26 -2.34 12.01
C ALA A 82 4.70 -0.99 12.57
N ILE A 83 4.89 -0.02 11.69
CA ILE A 83 5.08 1.39 12.04
C ILE A 83 3.68 2.02 12.11
N PRO A 84 3.26 2.55 13.27
CA PRO A 84 1.97 3.21 13.39
C PRO A 84 1.85 4.42 12.46
N ALA A 85 0.67 4.67 11.88
CA ALA A 85 0.37 5.79 10.97
C ALA A 85 0.87 7.15 11.50
N LYS A 86 0.66 7.40 12.80
CA LYS A 86 1.11 8.62 13.48
C LYS A 86 2.62 8.84 13.45
N SER A 87 3.39 7.76 13.32
CA SER A 87 4.86 7.76 13.34
C SER A 87 5.47 7.66 11.94
N SER A 88 4.73 7.17 10.96
CA SER A 88 5.17 7.04 9.56
C SER A 88 4.89 8.29 8.72
N GLY A 89 4.01 9.18 9.18
CA GLY A 89 3.60 10.37 8.41
C GLY A 89 2.66 10.04 7.24
N VAL A 90 2.13 8.82 7.20
CA VAL A 90 1.15 8.36 6.21
C VAL A 90 -0.14 7.93 6.91
N ASP A 91 -1.26 7.92 6.19
CA ASP A 91 -2.60 7.72 6.79
C ASP A 91 -2.86 6.30 7.31
N THR A 92 -1.94 5.35 7.11
CA THR A 92 -2.10 3.94 7.45
C THR A 92 -0.85 3.38 8.12
N ASP A 93 -1.03 2.33 8.91
CA ASP A 93 0.09 1.60 9.48
C ASP A 93 0.91 0.96 8.35
N VAL A 94 2.24 1.08 8.44
CA VAL A 94 3.17 0.52 7.46
C VAL A 94 3.70 -0.80 8.03
N ARG A 95 3.40 -1.92 7.38
CA ARG A 95 3.95 -3.21 7.81
C ARG A 95 5.42 -3.28 7.45
N VAL A 96 6.22 -3.85 8.33
CA VAL A 96 7.67 -3.98 8.17
C VAL A 96 8.04 -5.44 8.32
N ALA A 97 8.78 -5.97 7.35
CA ALA A 97 9.42 -7.27 7.44
C ALA A 97 10.91 -7.10 7.19
N THR A 98 11.73 -7.74 8.02
CA THR A 98 13.18 -7.77 7.85
C THR A 98 13.67 -9.20 7.69
N LEU A 99 14.69 -9.39 6.86
CA LEU A 99 15.24 -10.70 6.51
C LEU A 99 16.77 -10.63 6.44
N PRO A 100 17.50 -11.43 7.24
CA PRO A 100 18.95 -11.57 7.12
C PRO A 100 19.34 -12.11 5.73
N THR A 101 20.35 -11.53 5.12
CA THR A 101 20.94 -11.98 3.85
C THR A 101 22.47 -11.99 3.96
N ILE A 102 23.15 -12.53 2.95
CA ILE A 102 24.62 -12.54 2.89
C ILE A 102 25.24 -11.12 2.84
N ALA A 103 24.51 -10.13 2.30
CA ALA A 103 24.98 -8.76 2.11
C ALA A 103 24.54 -7.81 3.23
N GLY A 104 23.78 -8.31 4.21
CA GLY A 104 23.16 -7.52 5.26
C GLY A 104 21.68 -7.82 5.41
N GLU A 105 20.95 -6.96 6.09
CA GLU A 105 19.53 -7.19 6.34
C GLU A 105 18.65 -6.49 5.30
N ARG A 106 17.85 -7.27 4.58
CA ARG A 106 16.82 -6.79 3.66
C ARG A 106 15.60 -6.32 4.45
N VAL A 107 15.00 -5.21 4.04
CA VAL A 107 13.75 -4.70 4.62
C VAL A 107 12.70 -4.49 3.53
N VAL A 108 11.48 -4.91 3.80
CA VAL A 108 10.31 -4.61 2.99
C VAL A 108 9.30 -3.85 3.84
N LEU A 109 8.86 -2.69 3.34
CA LEU A 109 7.76 -1.92 3.90
C LEU A 109 6.54 -2.11 3.02
N ARG A 110 5.39 -2.43 3.60
CA ARG A 110 4.12 -2.48 2.86
C ARG A 110 3.22 -1.34 3.29
N LEU A 111 2.92 -0.47 2.34
CA LEU A 111 2.03 0.66 2.53
C LEU A 111 0.64 0.20 2.13
N MET A 112 -0.24 -0.05 3.11
CA MET A 112 -1.64 -0.32 2.78
C MET A 112 -2.28 0.97 2.31
N ALA A 113 -2.90 0.95 1.13
CA ALA A 113 -3.66 2.11 0.66
C ALA A 113 -4.74 2.45 1.70
N ASN A 114 -4.90 3.73 2.02
CA ASN A 114 -6.05 4.18 2.79
C ASN A 114 -7.31 3.96 1.94
N THR A 115 -7.99 2.84 2.18
CA THR A 115 -9.15 2.41 1.41
C THR A 115 -10.36 3.34 1.61
N ALA A 116 -10.28 4.27 2.58
CA ALA A 116 -11.32 5.25 2.85
C ALA A 116 -11.56 6.26 1.70
N ARG A 117 -10.57 6.48 0.81
CA ARG A 117 -10.66 7.49 -0.26
C ARG A 117 -11.45 7.06 -1.50
N PHE A 118 -11.79 5.78 -1.69
CA PHE A 118 -12.37 5.29 -2.96
C PHE A 118 -13.82 4.79 -2.84
N PHE A 119 -14.64 5.46 -2.04
CA PHE A 119 -16.05 5.10 -1.86
C PHE A 119 -17.03 5.82 -2.81
N LYS A 120 -16.56 6.67 -3.73
CA LYS A 120 -17.41 7.36 -4.72
C LYS A 120 -16.98 7.02 -6.14
N LEU A 121 -17.97 6.83 -7.01
CA LEU A 121 -17.75 6.55 -8.44
C LEU A 121 -17.04 7.71 -9.15
N ASP A 122 -17.29 8.95 -8.71
CA ASP A 122 -16.68 10.16 -9.27
C ASP A 122 -15.17 10.23 -9.05
N ASP A 123 -14.66 9.56 -8.00
CA ASP A 123 -13.23 9.57 -7.65
C ASP A 123 -12.42 8.53 -8.46
N LEU A 124 -13.07 7.75 -9.33
CA LEU A 124 -12.43 6.70 -10.16
C LEU A 124 -11.69 7.24 -11.39
N GLY A 125 -11.72 8.56 -11.64
CA GLY A 125 -11.04 9.18 -12.79
C GLY A 125 -11.70 8.91 -14.15
N HIS A 126 -12.96 8.46 -14.16
CA HIS A 126 -13.75 8.32 -15.38
C HIS A 126 -14.35 9.67 -15.82
N SER A 127 -14.65 9.81 -17.11
CA SER A 127 -15.37 10.98 -17.59
C SER A 127 -16.79 11.02 -16.99
N PRO A 128 -17.38 12.21 -16.78
CA PRO A 128 -18.72 12.33 -16.19
C PRO A 128 -19.79 11.49 -16.91
N ALA A 129 -19.74 11.43 -18.25
CA ALA A 129 -20.65 10.62 -19.04
C ALA A 129 -20.52 9.11 -18.79
N ARG A 130 -19.30 8.60 -18.53
CA ARG A 130 -19.09 7.19 -18.18
C ARG A 130 -19.57 6.88 -16.77
N VAL A 131 -19.34 7.79 -15.83
CA VAL A 131 -19.84 7.65 -14.45
C VAL A 131 -21.36 7.59 -14.45
N GLU A 132 -22.03 8.44 -15.23
CA GLU A 132 -23.49 8.42 -15.32
C GLU A 132 -24.03 7.13 -15.94
N ARG A 133 -23.37 6.62 -16.98
CA ARG A 133 -23.71 5.31 -17.55
C ARG A 133 -23.53 4.18 -16.54
N LEU A 134 -22.49 4.25 -15.71
CA LEU A 134 -22.25 3.27 -14.66
C LEU A 134 -23.35 3.33 -13.59
N ARG A 135 -23.78 4.53 -13.17
CA ARG A 135 -24.92 4.70 -12.25
C ARG A 135 -26.19 4.06 -12.79
N HIS A 136 -26.51 4.28 -14.07
CA HIS A 136 -27.65 3.63 -14.72
C HIS A 136 -27.56 2.11 -14.72
N ILE A 137 -26.37 1.54 -14.99
CA ILE A 137 -26.17 0.09 -14.94
C ILE A 137 -26.38 -0.42 -13.51
N LEU A 138 -25.81 0.25 -12.50
CA LEU A 138 -25.94 -0.12 -11.09
C LEU A 138 -27.36 0.02 -10.52
N ALA A 139 -28.20 0.85 -11.12
CA ALA A 139 -29.62 0.98 -10.79
C ALA A 139 -30.46 -0.19 -11.33
N SER A 140 -29.93 -1.01 -12.25
CA SER A 140 -30.66 -2.15 -12.80
C SER A 140 -31.01 -3.16 -11.69
N PRO A 141 -32.20 -3.79 -11.71
CA PRO A 141 -32.63 -4.72 -10.67
C PRO A 141 -31.91 -6.07 -10.70
N LEU A 142 -31.37 -6.45 -11.87
CA LEU A 142 -30.66 -7.70 -12.10
C LEU A 142 -29.66 -7.49 -13.25
N GLY A 143 -28.52 -8.16 -13.17
CA GLY A 143 -27.55 -8.22 -14.26
C GLY A 143 -26.22 -8.79 -13.81
N LEU A 144 -25.33 -9.04 -14.77
CA LEU A 144 -23.94 -9.38 -14.53
C LEU A 144 -23.05 -8.23 -14.99
N PHE A 145 -22.16 -7.78 -14.13
CA PHE A 145 -21.15 -6.77 -14.46
C PHE A 145 -19.76 -7.34 -14.21
N LEU A 146 -18.90 -7.29 -15.24
CA LEU A 146 -17.55 -7.83 -15.18
C LEU A 146 -16.54 -6.69 -15.23
N VAL A 147 -15.67 -6.63 -14.22
CA VAL A 147 -14.50 -5.74 -14.22
C VAL A 147 -13.27 -6.58 -14.53
N VAL A 148 -12.68 -6.36 -15.70
CA VAL A 148 -11.53 -7.12 -16.20
C VAL A 148 -10.30 -6.22 -16.34
N GLY A 149 -9.12 -6.79 -16.10
CA GLY A 149 -7.85 -6.08 -16.16
C GLY A 149 -6.74 -6.81 -15.39
N PRO A 150 -5.45 -6.49 -15.66
CA PRO A 150 -4.31 -7.11 -14.99
C PRO A 150 -4.27 -6.78 -13.48
N ALA A 151 -3.43 -7.47 -12.71
CA ALA A 151 -3.20 -7.12 -11.31
C ALA A 151 -2.79 -5.65 -11.17
N GLY A 152 -3.26 -4.97 -10.13
CA GLY A 152 -2.98 -3.54 -9.90
C GLY A 152 -3.79 -2.55 -10.76
N SER A 153 -4.63 -3.00 -11.71
CA SER A 153 -5.38 -2.09 -12.60
C SER A 153 -6.60 -1.41 -11.94
N GLY A 154 -6.71 -1.41 -10.61
CA GLY A 154 -7.80 -0.76 -9.87
C GLY A 154 -9.14 -1.52 -9.83
N LYS A 155 -9.19 -2.81 -10.20
CA LYS A 155 -10.46 -3.58 -10.24
C LYS A 155 -11.16 -3.62 -8.88
N THR A 156 -10.44 -3.99 -7.82
CA THR A 156 -10.96 -4.07 -6.45
C THR A 156 -11.48 -2.70 -6.01
N THR A 157 -10.74 -1.63 -6.30
CA THR A 157 -11.15 -0.24 -6.05
C THR A 157 -12.44 0.13 -6.78
N THR A 158 -12.55 -0.20 -8.07
CA THR A 158 -13.76 0.05 -8.87
C THR A 158 -14.96 -0.71 -8.30
N LEU A 159 -14.82 -2.00 -8.00
CA LEU A 159 -15.89 -2.80 -7.42
C LEU A 159 -16.31 -2.28 -6.04
N ALA A 160 -15.36 -1.88 -5.19
CA ALA A 160 -15.66 -1.30 -3.88
C ALA A 160 -16.45 0.02 -4.00
N ALA A 161 -16.08 0.89 -4.94
CA ALA A 161 -16.82 2.11 -5.22
C ALA A 161 -18.25 1.84 -5.73
N MET A 162 -18.41 0.82 -6.57
CA MET A 162 -19.71 0.36 -7.08
C MET A 162 -20.62 -0.19 -5.98
N LEU A 163 -20.10 -1.09 -5.14
CA LEU A 163 -20.84 -1.66 -4.00
C LEU A 163 -21.21 -0.57 -2.98
N SER A 164 -20.28 0.33 -2.65
CA SER A 164 -20.53 1.50 -1.81
C SER A 164 -21.63 2.39 -2.39
N HIS A 165 -21.66 2.60 -3.71
CA HIS A 165 -22.72 3.36 -4.36
C HIS A 165 -24.08 2.67 -4.23
N ILE A 166 -24.16 1.36 -4.51
CA ILE A 166 -25.41 0.58 -4.36
C ILE A 166 -25.91 0.64 -2.90
N ALA A 167 -25.03 0.39 -1.93
CA ALA A 167 -25.37 0.40 -0.51
C ALA A 167 -25.95 1.76 -0.06
N LYS A 168 -25.43 2.86 -0.61
CA LYS A 168 -25.90 4.22 -0.30
C LYS A 168 -27.19 4.60 -1.00
N THR A 169 -27.38 4.21 -2.26
CA THR A 169 -28.51 4.69 -3.08
C THR A 169 -29.72 3.77 -3.01
N ARG A 170 -29.56 2.52 -2.54
CA ARG A 170 -30.64 1.52 -2.50
C ARG A 170 -30.83 0.98 -1.08
N PRO A 171 -31.37 1.80 -0.15
CA PRO A 171 -31.68 1.32 1.19
C PRO A 171 -32.65 0.12 1.11
N GLY A 172 -32.32 -0.97 1.81
CA GLY A 172 -33.13 -2.19 1.84
C GLY A 172 -32.64 -3.33 0.92
N VAL A 173 -31.60 -3.12 0.11
CA VAL A 173 -30.95 -4.21 -0.63
C VAL A 173 -29.94 -4.91 0.28
N SER A 174 -30.01 -6.25 0.35
CA SER A 174 -28.98 -7.07 0.98
C SER A 174 -27.82 -7.27 0.00
N ILE A 175 -26.61 -6.90 0.42
CA ILE A 175 -25.40 -6.97 -0.42
C ILE A 175 -24.40 -7.91 0.26
N LEU A 176 -23.97 -8.93 -0.47
CA LEU A 176 -22.98 -9.92 -0.04
C LEU A 176 -21.79 -9.88 -1.00
N SER A 177 -20.56 -9.87 -0.47
CA SER A 177 -19.35 -10.16 -1.23
C SER A 177 -18.62 -11.38 -0.67
N VAL A 178 -17.91 -12.09 -1.54
CA VAL A 178 -17.03 -13.20 -1.20
C VAL A 178 -15.67 -12.87 -1.84
N GLU A 179 -14.63 -12.79 -1.02
CA GLU A 179 -13.32 -12.23 -1.39
C GLU A 179 -12.17 -13.09 -0.82
N ASP A 180 -10.98 -12.99 -1.41
CA ASP A 180 -9.76 -13.71 -0.99
C ASP A 180 -8.52 -12.82 -1.20
N PRO A 181 -8.08 -12.04 -0.19
CA PRO A 181 -8.78 -11.68 1.05
C PRO A 181 -9.68 -10.44 0.89
N VAL A 182 -10.38 -10.02 1.94
CA VAL A 182 -11.12 -8.74 1.95
C VAL A 182 -10.12 -7.58 2.00
N GLU A 183 -9.94 -6.90 0.87
CA GLU A 183 -8.98 -5.78 0.75
C GLU A 183 -9.55 -4.44 1.28
N ILE A 184 -10.84 -4.18 1.01
CA ILE A 184 -11.51 -2.91 1.32
C ILE A 184 -12.77 -3.20 2.12
N ARG A 185 -12.86 -2.67 3.35
CA ARG A 185 -14.08 -2.78 4.15
C ARG A 185 -15.13 -1.78 3.68
N ILE A 186 -16.31 -2.26 3.31
CA ILE A 186 -17.38 -1.45 2.73
C ILE A 186 -18.57 -1.39 3.71
N PRO A 187 -18.85 -0.22 4.31
CA PRO A 187 -20.01 -0.08 5.20
C PRO A 187 -21.32 -0.44 4.49
N GLY A 188 -22.15 -1.26 5.14
CA GLY A 188 -23.44 -1.69 4.60
C GLY A 188 -23.37 -2.92 3.67
N VAL A 189 -22.19 -3.51 3.49
CA VAL A 189 -22.00 -4.76 2.74
C VAL A 189 -21.56 -5.87 3.70
N THR A 190 -22.18 -7.04 3.61
CA THR A 190 -21.70 -8.24 4.30
C THR A 190 -20.56 -8.84 3.47
N GLN A 191 -19.34 -8.86 4.00
CA GLN A 191 -18.16 -9.37 3.29
C GLN A 191 -17.67 -10.66 3.94
N VAL A 192 -17.53 -11.71 3.14
CA VAL A 192 -17.00 -13.01 3.56
C VAL A 192 -15.61 -13.18 2.95
N GLU A 193 -14.64 -13.54 3.78
CA GLU A 193 -13.30 -13.92 3.35
C GLU A 193 -13.24 -15.44 3.19
N LEU A 194 -12.65 -15.92 2.09
CA LEU A 194 -12.41 -17.35 1.82
C LEU A 194 -11.18 -17.90 2.53
#